data_AF-A0A926PL37-F1
#
_entry.id   AF-A0A926PL37-F1
#
_cell.length_a   1.000
_cell.length_b   1.000
_cell.length_c   1.000
_cell.angle_alpha   90.00
_cell.angle_beta   90.00
_cell.angle_gamma   90.00
#
_symmetry.space_group_name_H-M   'P 1'
#
loop_
_entity.id
_entity.type
_entity.pdbx_description
1 polymer ?
#
loop_
_entity_poly.entity_id
_entity_poly.type
_entity_poly.pdbx_seq_one_letter_code
_entity_poly.pdbx_strand_id
1 'polypeptide(L)'
;MSEFDFDSLLQKAFEQCERLGHPLDADQKEILRSTLQQETRSNPLTQLTEEQRQAVLQFAQQSDWKTSLLNDWLQNRNSGAMQFIRDQYGLSWLNSVTAEDLAAYRDQETRLNIGDRIEVSNALWEWVQADDQEWYTCIVIGLSESDSSQQTRCTIRFDNGQEYEIQGVYDWNRSNWR
;
A
#
# COMPACT_ATOMS: atom_id res chain seq x y z
N MET A 1 1.74 18.73 -13.09
CA MET A 1 1.78 18.65 -14.57
C MET A 1 0.39 18.27 -15.02
N SER A 2 -0.17 18.94 -16.02
CA SER A 2 -1.51 18.58 -16.51
C SER A 2 -1.43 17.26 -17.29
N GLU A 3 -2.48 16.43 -17.29
CA GLU A 3 -2.53 15.20 -18.12
C GLU A 3 -2.18 15.47 -19.59
N PHE A 4 -2.52 16.68 -20.06
CA PHE A 4 -2.24 17.17 -21.40
C PHE A 4 -0.73 17.34 -21.68
N ASP A 5 0.05 17.74 -20.67
CA ASP A 5 1.51 17.88 -20.81
C ASP A 5 2.20 16.51 -20.85
N PHE A 6 1.66 15.54 -20.10
CA PHE A 6 2.19 14.18 -20.01
C PHE A 6 1.97 13.41 -21.32
N ASP A 7 0.74 13.41 -21.86
CA ASP A 7 0.44 12.76 -23.13
C ASP A 7 1.23 13.37 -24.30
N SER A 8 1.45 14.69 -24.29
CA SER A 8 2.28 15.37 -25.29
C SER A 8 3.75 14.95 -25.21
N LEU A 9 4.28 14.77 -24.00
CA LEU A 9 5.65 14.29 -23.76
C LEU A 9 5.81 12.83 -24.20
N LEU A 10 4.85 11.98 -23.88
CA LEU A 10 4.85 10.57 -24.29
C LEU A 10 4.82 10.43 -25.81
N GLN A 11 3.97 11.23 -26.47
CA GLN A 11 3.87 11.23 -27.91
C GLN A 11 5.19 11.65 -28.58
N LYS A 12 5.87 12.68 -28.05
CA LYS A 12 7.20 13.09 -28.53
C LYS A 12 8.26 12.01 -28.32
N ALA A 13 8.20 11.28 -27.20
CA ALA A 13 9.10 10.16 -26.94
C ALA A 13 8.88 9.02 -27.95
N PHE A 14 7.63 8.71 -28.28
CA PHE A 14 7.30 7.71 -29.30
C PHE A 14 7.78 8.12 -30.71
N GLU A 15 7.57 9.37 -31.10
CA GLU A 15 8.07 9.91 -32.38
C GLU A 15 9.60 9.87 -32.45
N GLN A 16 10.28 10.09 -31.33
CA GLN A 16 11.74 9.99 -31.25
C GLN A 16 12.23 8.55 -31.39
N CYS A 17 11.54 7.56 -30.79
CA CYS A 17 11.83 6.14 -30.97
C CYS A 17 11.64 5.68 -32.42
N GLU A 18 10.59 6.15 -33.10
CA GLU A 18 10.36 5.90 -34.52
C GLU A 18 11.48 6.48 -35.38
N ARG A 19 11.94 7.69 -35.08
CA ARG A 19 13.06 8.34 -35.80
C ARG A 19 14.39 7.63 -35.60
N LEU A 20 14.58 6.94 -34.48
CA LEU A 20 15.79 6.17 -34.16
C LEU A 20 15.75 4.74 -34.73
N GLY A 21 14.69 4.36 -35.46
CA GLY A 21 14.59 3.05 -36.10
C GLY A 21 14.07 1.94 -35.18
N HIS A 22 13.49 2.31 -34.04
CA HIS A 22 12.86 1.38 -33.09
C HIS A 22 11.36 1.72 -32.95
N PRO A 23 10.53 1.45 -33.99
CA PRO A 23 9.11 1.73 -33.91
C PRO A 23 8.44 0.81 -32.89
N LEU A 24 7.73 1.41 -31.94
CA LEU A 24 6.88 0.71 -30.99
C LEU A 24 5.54 0.41 -31.67
N ASP A 25 5.05 -0.81 -31.50
CA ASP A 25 3.70 -1.16 -31.97
C ASP A 25 2.62 -0.49 -31.11
N ALA A 26 1.36 -0.60 -31.55
CA ALA A 26 0.23 0.03 -30.85
C ALA A 26 0.02 -0.57 -29.44
N ASP A 27 0.24 -1.87 -29.28
CA ASP A 27 0.07 -2.57 -28.00
C ASP A 27 1.17 -2.16 -27.01
N GLN A 28 2.42 -2.00 -27.47
CA GLN A 28 3.55 -1.52 -26.68
C GLN A 28 3.38 -0.07 -26.24
N LYS A 29 2.85 0.79 -27.13
CA LYS A 29 2.51 2.18 -26.79
C LYS A 29 1.42 2.24 -25.72
N GLU A 30 0.41 1.37 -25.82
CA GLU A 30 -0.68 1.29 -24.84
C GLU A 30 -0.20 0.74 -23.49
N ILE A 31 0.66 -0.30 -23.51
CA ILE A 31 1.31 -0.82 -22.30
C ILE A 31 2.10 0.30 -21.61
N LEU A 32 2.97 1.01 -22.34
CA LEU A 32 3.78 2.10 -21.76
C LEU A 32 2.91 3.23 -21.20
N ARG A 33 1.82 3.60 -21.88
CA ARG A 33 0.83 4.55 -21.36
C ARG A 33 0.25 4.05 -20.04
N SER A 34 -0.25 2.82 -20.02
CA SER A 34 -0.90 2.25 -18.83
C SER A 34 0.05 2.10 -17.64
N THR A 35 1.28 1.62 -17.87
CA THR A 35 2.30 1.45 -16.82
C THR A 35 2.71 2.80 -16.24
N LEU A 36 2.97 3.80 -17.08
CA LEU A 36 3.39 5.10 -16.58
C LEU A 36 2.25 5.88 -15.92
N GLN A 37 1.00 5.71 -16.39
CA GLN A 37 -0.18 6.24 -15.71
C GLN A 37 -0.38 5.61 -14.33
N GLN A 38 -0.07 4.32 -14.16
CA GLN A 38 -0.05 3.66 -12.86
C GLN A 38 1.06 4.22 -11.96
N GLU A 39 2.27 4.44 -12.46
CA GLU A 39 3.38 5.03 -11.68
C GLU A 39 3.15 6.50 -11.30
N THR A 40 2.47 7.27 -12.15
CA THR A 40 2.16 8.69 -11.87
C THR A 40 0.85 8.90 -11.14
N ARG A 41 0.09 7.83 -10.88
CA ARG A 41 -1.15 7.90 -10.09
C ARG A 41 -0.80 8.31 -8.67
N SER A 42 -1.17 9.53 -8.30
CA SER A 42 -1.09 9.97 -6.92
C SER A 42 -2.13 9.22 -6.09
N ASN A 43 -1.71 8.69 -4.94
CA ASN A 43 -2.59 7.98 -4.04
C ASN A 43 -3.76 8.91 -3.62
N PRO A 44 -5.01 8.56 -3.93
CA PRO A 44 -6.18 9.43 -3.70
C PRO A 44 -6.45 9.70 -2.20
N LEU A 45 -5.88 8.90 -1.30
CA LEU A 45 -5.95 9.10 0.14
C LEU A 45 -5.08 10.28 0.63
N THR A 46 -4.15 10.77 -0.20
CA THR A 46 -3.39 12.00 0.08
C THR A 46 -4.27 13.25 0.06
N GLN A 47 -5.40 13.20 -0.65
CA GLN A 47 -6.35 14.31 -0.74
C GLN A 47 -7.26 14.40 0.49
N LEU A 48 -7.26 13.36 1.33
CA LEU A 48 -8.02 13.30 2.57
C LEU A 48 -7.24 13.95 3.72
N THR A 49 -7.97 14.58 4.63
CA THR A 49 -7.43 14.92 5.96
C THR A 49 -7.08 13.64 6.73
N GLU A 50 -6.22 13.76 7.75
CA GLU A 50 -5.78 12.60 8.53
C GLU A 50 -6.95 11.85 9.18
N GLU A 51 -7.92 12.59 9.74
CA GLU A 51 -9.12 12.05 10.36
C GLU A 51 -10.00 11.28 9.35
N GLN A 52 -10.20 11.86 8.16
CA GLN A 52 -10.94 11.22 7.07
C GLN A 52 -10.23 9.97 6.55
N ARG A 53 -8.90 10.02 6.46
CA ARG A 53 -8.07 8.90 6.02
C ARG A 53 -8.17 7.73 6.99
N GLN A 54 -8.01 7.97 8.30
CA GLN A 54 -8.17 6.93 9.31
C GLN A 54 -9.58 6.31 9.28
N ALA A 55 -10.61 7.14 9.13
CA ALA A 55 -11.97 6.64 9.02
C ALA A 55 -12.14 5.72 7.79
N VAL A 56 -11.51 6.04 6.66
CA VAL A 56 -11.51 5.18 5.45
C VAL A 56 -10.73 3.89 5.68
N LEU A 57 -9.54 3.97 6.29
CA LEU A 57 -8.71 2.79 6.57
C LEU A 57 -9.41 1.80 7.50
N GLN A 58 -10.09 2.30 8.54
CA GLN A 58 -10.91 1.47 9.43
C GLN A 58 -12.11 0.86 8.69
N PHE A 59 -12.81 1.65 7.89
CA PHE A 59 -13.98 1.18 7.15
C PHE A 59 -13.59 0.15 6.06
N ALA A 60 -12.43 0.35 5.43
CA ALA A 60 -11.88 -0.51 4.38
C ALA A 60 -11.25 -1.81 4.88
N GLN A 61 -11.28 -2.10 6.19
CA GLN A 61 -10.94 -3.43 6.71
C GLN A 61 -11.93 -4.50 6.25
N GLN A 62 -13.17 -4.10 5.93
CA GLN A 62 -14.17 -5.00 5.38
C GLN A 62 -13.95 -5.17 3.87
N SER A 63 -13.87 -6.42 3.39
CA SER A 63 -13.61 -6.74 1.98
C SER A 63 -14.59 -6.06 1.01
N ASP A 64 -15.83 -5.83 1.46
CA ASP A 64 -16.93 -5.27 0.65
C ASP A 64 -17.29 -3.82 1.01
N TRP A 65 -16.38 -3.08 1.67
CA TRP A 65 -16.65 -1.73 2.15
C TRP A 65 -17.17 -0.77 1.07
N LYS A 66 -16.64 -0.87 -0.16
CA LYS A 66 -17.10 -0.06 -1.30
C LYS A 66 -18.56 -0.39 -1.65
N THR A 67 -18.91 -1.66 -1.67
CA THR A 67 -20.26 -2.14 -1.98
C THR A 67 -21.24 -1.67 -0.90
N SER A 68 -20.85 -1.74 0.38
CA SER A 68 -21.65 -1.22 1.50
C SER A 68 -21.88 0.29 1.37
N LEU A 69 -20.82 1.05 1.07
CA LEU A 69 -20.92 2.51 0.89
C LEU A 69 -21.82 2.88 -0.29
N LEU A 70 -21.68 2.20 -1.42
CA LEU A 70 -22.52 2.39 -2.60
C LEU A 70 -23.98 2.04 -2.34
N ASN A 71 -24.23 0.95 -1.60
CA ASN A 71 -25.58 0.56 -1.20
C ASN A 71 -26.23 1.62 -0.31
N ASP A 72 -25.49 2.21 0.63
CA ASP A 72 -25.99 3.30 1.45
C ASP A 72 -26.33 4.54 0.62
N TRP A 73 -25.51 4.87 -0.38
CA TRP A 73 -25.76 6.00 -1.28
C TRP A 73 -27.02 5.77 -2.13
N LEU A 74 -27.18 4.55 -2.68
CA LEU A 74 -28.35 4.15 -3.46
C LEU A 74 -29.63 4.19 -2.63
N GLN A 75 -29.57 3.80 -1.35
CA GLN A 75 -30.72 3.85 -0.44
C GLN A 75 -30.91 5.20 0.25
N ASN A 76 -30.12 6.20 -0.13
CA ASN A 76 -30.11 7.54 0.45
C ASN A 76 -29.96 7.54 1.99
N ARG A 77 -29.22 6.55 2.50
CA ARG A 77 -28.87 6.43 3.92
C ARG A 77 -27.65 7.30 4.22
N ASN A 78 -27.53 7.71 5.48
CA ASN A 78 -26.36 8.43 5.96
C ASN A 78 -25.21 7.43 6.15
N SER A 79 -24.11 7.61 5.41
CA SER A 79 -22.92 6.75 5.48
C SER A 79 -22.03 7.04 6.70
N GLY A 80 -22.52 7.80 7.67
CA GLY A 80 -21.84 8.12 8.91
C GLY A 80 -20.54 8.86 8.66
N ALA A 81 -19.43 8.31 9.19
CA ALA A 81 -18.11 8.87 9.02
C ALA A 81 -17.67 8.95 7.54
N MET A 82 -18.26 8.16 6.63
CA MET A 82 -17.92 8.12 5.20
C MET A 82 -18.78 9.06 4.34
N GLN A 83 -19.69 9.83 4.95
CA GLN A 83 -20.57 10.74 4.24
C GLN A 83 -19.80 11.83 3.45
N PHE A 84 -18.64 12.25 3.95
CA PHE A 84 -17.78 13.22 3.26
C PHE A 84 -17.34 12.73 1.87
N ILE A 85 -17.19 11.41 1.67
CA ILE A 85 -16.81 10.86 0.37
C ILE A 85 -17.91 11.16 -0.64
N ARG A 86 -19.18 10.97 -0.26
CA ARG A 86 -20.33 11.27 -1.12
C ARG A 86 -20.41 12.75 -1.44
N ASP A 87 -20.22 13.59 -0.43
CA ASP A 87 -20.50 15.03 -0.53
C ASP A 87 -19.36 15.82 -1.20
N GLN A 88 -18.10 15.35 -1.09
CA GLN A 88 -16.93 16.10 -1.57
C GLN A 88 -16.16 15.44 -2.71
N TYR A 89 -16.15 14.10 -2.81
CA TYR A 89 -15.29 13.38 -3.76
C TYR A 89 -16.07 12.59 -4.82
N GLY A 90 -17.18 11.97 -4.43
CA GLY A 90 -18.06 11.19 -5.28
C GLY A 90 -17.54 9.81 -5.70
N LEU A 91 -18.24 9.19 -6.65
CA LEU A 91 -17.98 7.84 -7.16
C LEU A 91 -16.62 7.70 -7.87
N SER A 92 -16.16 8.75 -8.54
CA SER A 92 -14.89 8.74 -9.29
C SER A 92 -13.70 8.51 -8.36
N TRP A 93 -13.70 9.16 -7.20
CA TRP A 93 -12.69 8.96 -6.18
C TRP A 93 -12.79 7.56 -5.54
N LEU A 94 -14.00 7.07 -5.24
CA LEU A 94 -14.16 5.73 -4.66
C LEU A 94 -13.62 4.62 -5.58
N ASN A 95 -13.81 4.79 -6.89
CA ASN A 95 -13.26 3.90 -7.91
C ASN A 95 -11.76 4.07 -8.10
N SER A 96 -11.20 5.24 -7.77
CA SER A 96 -9.77 5.49 -7.84
C SER A 96 -9.00 5.00 -6.59
N VAL A 97 -9.64 4.64 -5.49
CA VAL A 97 -8.94 4.00 -4.37
C VAL A 97 -8.61 2.55 -4.73
N THR A 98 -7.34 2.16 -4.77
CA THR A 98 -6.93 0.76 -4.93
C THR A 98 -6.64 0.09 -3.58
N ALA A 99 -6.52 -1.24 -3.58
CA ALA A 99 -6.09 -1.96 -2.37
C ALA A 99 -4.65 -1.62 -1.99
N GLU A 100 -3.79 -1.37 -2.98
CA GLU A 100 -2.40 -0.94 -2.78
C GLU A 100 -2.33 0.44 -2.11
N ASP A 101 -3.21 1.37 -2.53
CA ASP A 101 -3.31 2.69 -1.91
C ASP A 101 -3.61 2.60 -0.41
N LEU A 102 -4.51 1.69 -0.02
CA LEU A 102 -4.88 1.46 1.38
C LEU A 102 -3.77 0.75 2.16
N ALA A 103 -3.09 -0.21 1.53
CA ALA A 103 -1.97 -0.94 2.12
C ALA A 103 -0.82 0.01 2.48
N ALA A 104 -0.49 0.95 1.58
CA ALA A 104 0.58 1.93 1.79
C ALA A 104 0.43 2.76 3.09
N TYR A 105 -0.81 3.01 3.54
CA TYR A 105 -1.07 3.71 4.80
C TYR A 105 -1.26 2.78 6.00
N ARG A 106 -1.68 1.53 5.78
CA ARG A 106 -1.75 0.53 6.84
C ARG A 106 -0.36 0.24 7.42
N ASP A 107 0.65 0.24 6.55
CA ASP A 107 2.04 -0.02 6.95
C ASP A 107 2.70 1.17 7.65
N GLN A 108 2.14 2.38 7.50
CA GLN A 108 2.62 3.58 8.22
C GLN A 108 2.18 3.61 9.68
N GLU A 109 1.02 3.04 10.04
CA GLU A 109 0.52 3.07 11.43
C GLU A 109 1.27 2.10 12.35
N THR A 110 1.95 1.07 11.83
CA THR A 110 2.69 0.08 12.63
C THR A 110 4.21 0.18 12.41
N ARG A 111 4.82 1.36 12.54
CA ARG A 111 6.29 1.43 12.57
C ARG A 111 6.82 1.04 13.94
N LEU A 112 7.67 0.03 13.96
CA LEU A 112 8.40 -0.43 15.13
C LEU A 112 9.42 0.62 15.58
N ASN A 113 9.64 0.69 16.89
CA ASN A 113 10.72 1.43 17.51
C ASN A 113 11.67 0.47 18.24
N ILE A 114 12.93 0.88 18.39
CA ILE A 114 13.89 0.15 19.23
C ILE A 114 13.39 0.18 20.68
N GLY A 115 13.19 -0.99 21.26
CA GLY A 115 12.61 -1.19 22.59
C GLY A 115 11.18 -1.70 22.58
N ASP A 116 10.51 -1.73 21.43
CA ASP A 116 9.15 -2.29 21.34
C ASP A 116 9.14 -3.79 21.62
N ARG A 117 8.12 -4.23 22.35
CA ARG A 117 7.83 -5.65 22.60
C ARG A 117 6.82 -6.11 21.57
N ILE A 118 7.24 -7.06 20.74
CA ILE A 118 6.40 -7.62 19.68
C ILE A 118 6.35 -9.13 19.79
N GLU A 119 5.34 -9.71 19.17
CA GLU A 119 5.26 -11.14 18.97
C GLU A 119 5.61 -11.47 17.53
N VAL A 120 6.47 -12.46 17.35
CA VAL A 120 6.88 -12.95 16.03
C VAL A 120 6.51 -14.40 15.85
N SER A 121 6.14 -14.79 14.64
CA SER A 121 5.73 -16.15 14.34
C SER A 121 6.92 -17.02 13.94
N ASN A 122 6.85 -18.32 14.29
CA ASN A 122 7.75 -19.35 13.74
C ASN A 122 7.77 -19.44 12.21
N ALA A 123 6.73 -18.93 11.52
CA ALA A 123 6.70 -18.81 10.06
C ALA A 123 7.85 -17.98 9.47
N LEU A 124 8.55 -17.17 10.29
CA LEU A 124 9.73 -16.42 9.87
C LEU A 124 10.95 -17.30 9.56
N TRP A 125 11.09 -18.45 10.22
CA TRP A 125 12.27 -19.30 10.11
C TRP A 125 11.95 -20.78 9.84
N GLU A 126 10.69 -21.18 9.97
CA GLU A 126 10.21 -22.52 9.67
C GLU A 126 9.07 -22.47 8.64
N TRP A 127 9.07 -23.45 7.74
CA TRP A 127 7.93 -23.71 6.87
C TRP A 127 6.83 -24.39 7.69
N VAL A 128 5.97 -23.60 8.32
CA VAL A 128 4.81 -24.08 9.07
C VAL A 128 3.51 -23.86 8.29
N GLN A 129 2.56 -24.78 8.44
CA GLN A 129 1.20 -24.57 7.96
C GLN A 129 0.47 -23.56 8.86
N ALA A 130 -0.54 -22.89 8.33
CA ALA A 130 -1.26 -21.84 9.06
C ALA A 130 -1.88 -22.32 10.40
N ASP A 131 -2.18 -23.62 10.52
CA ASP A 131 -2.75 -24.20 11.74
C ASP A 131 -1.71 -24.46 12.86
N ASP A 132 -0.41 -24.45 12.54
CA ASP A 132 0.70 -24.70 13.47
C ASP A 132 1.52 -23.42 13.77
N GLN A 133 0.90 -22.26 13.53
CA GLN A 133 1.55 -20.97 13.72
C GLN A 133 1.67 -20.63 15.22
N GLU A 134 2.89 -20.65 15.73
CA GLU A 134 3.20 -20.26 17.11
C GLU A 134 3.80 -18.85 17.15
N TRP A 135 3.45 -18.10 18.19
CA TRP A 135 3.86 -16.72 18.40
C TRP A 135 4.82 -16.63 19.59
N TYR A 136 5.93 -15.94 19.39
CA TYR A 136 7.04 -15.83 20.34
C TYR A 136 7.27 -14.36 20.69
N THR A 137 7.28 -14.03 21.97
CA THR A 137 7.54 -12.65 22.43
C THR A 137 9.03 -12.31 22.29
N CYS A 138 9.31 -11.11 21.79
CA CYS A 138 10.65 -10.59 21.62
C CYS A 138 10.69 -9.07 21.75
N ILE A 139 11.89 -8.51 21.82
CA ILE A 139 12.14 -7.07 21.90
C ILE A 139 12.89 -6.62 20.65
N VAL A 140 12.45 -5.53 20.02
CA VAL A 140 13.18 -4.90 18.91
C VAL A 140 14.43 -4.23 19.46
N ILE A 141 15.61 -4.67 19.00
CA ILE A 141 16.91 -4.14 19.43
C ILE A 141 17.63 -3.34 18.34
N GLY A 142 17.18 -3.46 17.09
CA GLY A 142 17.77 -2.73 15.96
C GLY A 142 16.79 -2.57 14.81
N LEU A 143 16.84 -1.42 14.15
CA LEU A 143 16.11 -1.12 12.93
C LEU A 143 17.05 -0.44 11.94
N SER A 144 17.07 -0.94 10.71
CA SER A 144 17.86 -0.39 9.61
C SER A 144 16.96 -0.22 8.40
N GLU A 145 16.83 1.03 7.94
CA GLU A 145 16.12 1.39 6.71
C GLU A 145 17.15 1.90 5.70
N SER A 146 17.22 1.30 4.51
CA SER A 146 17.97 1.85 3.39
C SER A 146 17.07 2.74 2.53
N ASP A 147 17.61 3.85 1.99
CA ASP A 147 16.88 4.77 1.11
C ASP A 147 16.32 4.11 -0.17
N SER A 148 16.82 2.93 -0.56
CA SER A 148 16.12 2.05 -1.49
C SER A 148 14.99 1.34 -0.75
N SER A 149 13.76 1.72 -1.04
CA SER A 149 12.47 1.43 -0.38
C SER A 149 12.07 -0.04 -0.17
N GLN A 150 13.00 -1.00 -0.19
CA GLN A 150 12.70 -2.45 -0.13
C GLN A 150 13.63 -3.26 0.78
N GLN A 151 14.49 -2.63 1.59
CA GLN A 151 15.37 -3.35 2.52
C GLN A 151 15.28 -2.79 3.93
N THR A 152 14.10 -2.88 4.55
CA THR A 152 14.01 -2.68 6.00
C THR A 152 14.43 -3.95 6.73
N ARG A 153 15.41 -3.85 7.62
CA ARG A 153 15.86 -4.94 8.48
C ARG A 153 15.52 -4.61 9.94
N CYS A 154 14.94 -5.57 10.63
CA CYS A 154 14.63 -5.48 12.05
C CYS A 154 15.41 -6.56 12.80
N THR A 155 16.19 -6.18 13.80
CA THR A 155 16.86 -7.11 14.70
C THR A 155 16.04 -7.22 15.98
N ILE A 156 15.62 -8.44 16.30
CA ILE A 156 14.86 -8.76 17.51
C ILE A 156 15.72 -9.60 18.46
N ARG A 157 15.39 -9.55 19.76
CA ARG A 157 15.98 -10.40 20.80
C ARG A 157 14.88 -11.11 21.58
N PHE A 158 14.96 -12.43 21.65
CA PHE A 158 14.08 -13.26 22.45
C PHE A 158 14.49 -13.27 23.93
N ASP A 159 13.58 -13.70 24.81
CA ASP A 159 13.84 -13.78 26.26
C ASP A 159 15.00 -14.74 26.63
N ASN A 160 15.29 -15.72 25.76
CA ASN A 160 16.43 -16.63 25.92
C ASN A 160 17.79 -15.99 25.53
N GLY A 161 17.79 -14.71 25.11
CA GLY A 161 18.96 -13.96 24.69
C GLY A 161 19.39 -14.20 23.23
N GLN A 162 18.68 -15.04 22.47
CA GLN A 162 18.94 -15.22 21.04
C GLN A 162 18.47 -14.00 20.26
N GLU A 163 19.24 -13.66 19.23
CA GLU A 163 18.96 -12.55 18.33
C GLU A 163 18.62 -13.07 16.94
N TYR A 164 17.68 -12.41 16.28
CA TYR A 164 17.24 -12.77 14.95
C TYR A 164 17.02 -11.53 14.09
N GLU A 165 17.37 -11.60 12.81
CA GLU A 165 17.16 -10.51 11.86
C GLU A 165 16.00 -10.85 10.92
N ILE A 166 14.98 -9.98 10.92
CA ILE A 166 13.82 -10.03 10.04
C ILE A 166 14.08 -9.08 8.88
N GLN A 167 14.10 -9.61 7.65
CA GLN A 167 14.23 -8.81 6.44
C GLN A 167 12.87 -8.48 5.85
N GLY A 168 12.70 -7.26 5.33
CA GLY A 168 11.43 -6.76 4.83
C GLY A 168 10.32 -6.86 5.88
N VAL A 169 10.62 -6.44 7.12
CA VAL A 169 9.70 -6.50 8.27
C VAL A 169 8.35 -5.84 7.94
N TYR A 170 8.34 -4.76 7.17
CA TYR A 170 7.10 -4.08 6.76
C TYR A 170 6.51 -4.57 5.44
N ASP A 171 7.23 -5.42 4.71
CA ASP A 171 6.84 -5.91 3.39
C ASP A 171 6.33 -7.37 3.51
N TRP A 172 7.01 -8.31 2.84
CA TRP A 172 6.72 -9.74 2.84
C TRP A 172 6.70 -10.44 4.20
N ASN A 173 7.24 -9.82 5.27
CA ASN A 173 7.18 -10.38 6.63
C ASN A 173 6.18 -9.69 7.56
N ARG A 174 5.36 -8.74 7.07
CA ARG A 174 4.39 -8.00 7.90
C ARG A 174 3.37 -8.88 8.63
N SER A 175 2.94 -9.97 8.01
CA SER A 175 1.98 -10.92 8.59
C SER A 175 2.59 -11.80 9.69
N ASN A 176 3.91 -11.81 9.79
CA ASN A 176 4.64 -12.73 10.67
C ASN A 176 5.04 -12.07 12.00
N TRP A 177 4.60 -10.84 12.26
CA TRP A 177 4.79 -10.15 13.53
C TRP A 177 3.58 -9.27 13.88
N ARG A 178 3.37 -9.04 15.18
CA ARG A 178 2.30 -8.19 15.72
C ARG A 178 2.69 -7.53 17.03
#